data_AF-A0A1F7NQT3-F1
#
_entry.id   AF-A0A1F7NQT3-F1
#
_cell.length_a   1.000
_cell.length_b   1.000
_cell.length_c   1.000
_cell.angle_alpha   90.00
_cell.angle_beta   90.00
_cell.angle_gamma   90.00
#
_symmetry.space_group_name_H-M   'P 1'
#
loop_
_entity.id
_entity.type
_entity.pdbx_description
1 polymer ?
#
loop_
_entity_poly.entity_id
_entity_poly.type
_entity_poly.pdbx_seq_one_letter_code
_entity_poly.pdbx_strand_id
1 'polypeptide(L)'
;MRVPAIALGTTALLLLGAAPAAPPEYPVAFIKVDELKAALDRGVKADIIDVRKWDAYVEQHIKGARSMPLRAVPERAPEITKTGLVVFY
;
A
#
# COMPACT_ATOMS: atom_id res chain seq x y z
N MET A 1 -11.86 -11.96 64.06
CA MET A 1 -11.74 -10.95 62.99
C MET A 1 -10.66 -9.95 63.36
N ARG A 2 -9.54 -9.91 62.62
CA ARG A 2 -8.76 -8.75 62.17
C ARG A 2 -7.33 -9.22 61.81
N VAL A 3 -7.08 -9.20 60.51
CA VAL A 3 -5.89 -9.68 59.79
C VAL A 3 -4.74 -8.66 59.94
N PRO A 4 -3.47 -9.08 60.01
CA PRO A 4 -2.35 -8.17 60.24
C PRO A 4 -1.72 -7.63 58.94
N ALA A 5 -0.98 -6.55 59.16
CA ALA A 5 0.24 -6.12 58.46
C ALA A 5 0.14 -5.71 56.98
N ILE A 6 0.31 -4.40 56.80
CA ILE A 6 0.57 -3.64 55.58
C ILE A 6 1.87 -4.15 54.93
N ALA A 7 1.77 -4.66 53.69
CA ALA A 7 2.91 -4.88 52.83
C ALA A 7 3.08 -3.65 51.90
N LEU A 8 4.17 -2.91 52.12
CA LEU A 8 4.64 -1.83 51.24
C LEU A 8 5.21 -2.46 49.97
N GLY A 9 4.42 -2.53 48.90
CA GLY A 9 4.87 -2.91 47.57
C GLY A 9 5.49 -1.71 46.86
N THR A 10 6.79 -1.76 46.62
CA THR A 10 7.55 -0.82 45.78
C THR A 10 7.03 -0.85 44.34
N THR A 11 6.32 0.19 43.92
CA THR A 11 5.95 0.36 42.50
C THR A 11 7.10 1.05 41.78
N ALA A 12 8.01 0.27 41.19
CA ALA A 12 8.98 0.78 40.23
C ALA A 12 8.27 1.00 38.88
N LEU A 13 7.85 2.24 38.63
CA LEU A 13 7.30 2.65 37.34
C LEU A 13 8.46 2.79 36.33
N LEU A 14 8.73 1.73 35.57
CA LEU A 14 9.65 1.77 34.42
C LEU A 14 8.97 2.51 33.27
N LEU A 15 9.25 3.81 33.15
CA LEU A 15 8.96 4.62 31.96
C LEU A 15 9.91 4.18 30.82
N LEU A 16 9.53 3.13 30.09
CA LEU A 16 10.13 2.80 28.80
C LEU A 16 9.78 3.92 27.82
N GLY A 17 10.79 4.67 27.38
CA GLY A 17 10.65 5.72 26.38
C GLY A 17 9.96 5.19 25.12
N ALA A 18 8.90 5.86 24.71
CA ALA A 18 8.27 5.61 23.43
C ALA A 18 9.26 5.97 22.32
N ALA A 19 9.79 4.97 21.63
CA ALA A 19 10.49 5.19 20.37
C ALA A 19 9.51 5.82 19.36
N PRO A 20 9.93 6.82 18.57
CA PRO A 20 9.07 7.35 17.52
C PRO A 20 8.69 6.19 16.58
N ALA A 21 7.40 6.03 16.32
CA ALA A 21 6.93 5.09 15.32
C ALA A 21 7.53 5.49 13.97
N ALA A 22 8.54 4.74 13.52
CA ALA A 22 9.03 4.89 12.15
C ALA A 22 7.83 4.69 11.20
N PRO A 23 7.71 5.50 10.13
CA PRO A 23 6.69 5.28 9.13
C PRO A 23 6.78 3.82 8.66
N PRO A 24 5.66 3.09 8.56
CA PRO A 24 5.71 1.74 8.03
C PRO A 24 6.38 1.75 6.66
N GLU A 25 7.48 1.02 6.54
CA GLU A 25 8.15 0.77 5.26
C GLU A 25 7.21 -0.13 4.45
N TYR A 26 6.50 0.45 3.48
CA TYR A 26 5.64 -0.33 2.59
C TYR A 26 6.52 -0.90 1.46
N PRO A 27 6.76 -2.23 1.41
CA PRO A 27 7.53 -2.79 0.32
C PRO A 27 6.77 -2.58 -0.99
N VAL A 28 7.37 -1.82 -1.92
CA VAL A 28 6.84 -1.65 -3.28
C VAL A 28 7.31 -2.82 -4.13
N ALA A 29 6.37 -3.58 -4.67
CA ALA A 29 6.67 -4.64 -5.63
C ALA A 29 6.79 -4.03 -7.04
N PHE A 30 7.84 -4.41 -7.76
CA PHE A 30 8.05 -4.01 -9.16
C PHE A 30 7.94 -5.21 -10.09
N ILE A 31 7.39 -5.01 -11.27
CA ILE A 31 7.35 -5.98 -12.37
C ILE A 31 8.12 -5.42 -13.56
N LYS A 32 8.89 -6.27 -14.25
CA LYS A 32 9.61 -5.86 -15.47
C LYS A 32 8.63 -5.74 -16.64
N VAL A 33 8.96 -4.86 -17.59
CA VAL A 33 8.14 -4.63 -18.80
C VAL A 33 7.91 -5.93 -19.58
N ASP A 34 8.97 -6.70 -19.83
CA ASP A 34 8.88 -7.96 -20.58
C ASP A 34 8.03 -9.02 -19.84
N GLU A 35 8.11 -9.03 -18.51
CA GLU A 35 7.34 -9.95 -17.67
C GLU A 35 5.86 -9.59 -17.67
N LEU A 36 5.53 -8.30 -17.53
CA LEU A 36 4.15 -7.81 -17.65
C LEU A 36 3.60 -8.14 -19.03
N LYS A 37 4.34 -7.85 -20.09
CA LYS A 37 3.93 -8.17 -21.46
C LYS A 37 3.66 -9.67 -21.63
N ALA A 38 4.57 -10.52 -21.17
CA ALA A 38 4.41 -11.97 -21.27
C ALA A 38 3.17 -12.46 -20.48
N ALA A 39 2.86 -11.86 -19.34
CA ALA A 39 1.65 -12.18 -18.57
C ALA A 39 0.37 -11.80 -19.35
N LEU A 40 0.34 -10.59 -19.93
CA LEU A 40 -0.79 -10.12 -20.74
C LEU A 40 -1.00 -10.97 -21.99
N ASP A 41 0.09 -11.34 -22.68
CA ASP A 41 0.05 -12.19 -23.88
C ASP A 41 -0.49 -13.60 -23.56
N ARG A 42 -0.29 -14.10 -22.33
CA ARG A 42 -0.89 -15.35 -21.82
C ARG A 42 -2.34 -15.21 -21.36
N GLY A 43 -2.93 -14.01 -21.45
CA GLY A 43 -4.31 -13.75 -21.04
C GLY A 43 -4.52 -13.51 -19.55
N VAL A 44 -3.44 -13.27 -18.77
CA VAL A 44 -3.57 -12.87 -17.37
C VAL A 44 -4.34 -11.54 -17.31
N LYS A 45 -5.40 -11.51 -16.51
CA LYS A 45 -6.16 -10.28 -16.26
C LYS A 45 -5.37 -9.41 -15.27
N ALA A 46 -4.91 -8.26 -15.75
CA ALA A 46 -4.26 -7.25 -14.93
C ALA A 46 -5.03 -5.93 -15.03
N ASP A 47 -5.09 -5.24 -13.91
CA ASP A 47 -5.59 -3.89 -13.81
C ASP A 47 -4.43 -2.91 -13.97
N ILE A 48 -4.27 -2.38 -15.18
CA ILE A 48 -3.18 -1.49 -15.54
C ILE A 48 -3.66 -0.04 -15.40
N ILE A 49 -2.99 0.71 -14.54
CA ILE A 49 -3.37 2.05 -14.14
C ILE A 49 -2.25 3.01 -14.49
N ASP A 50 -2.52 3.91 -15.43
CA ASP A 50 -1.61 5.01 -15.78
C ASP A 50 -1.82 6.16 -14.81
N VAL A 51 -0.82 6.46 -13.98
CA VAL A 51 -0.88 7.52 -12.97
C VAL A 51 -0.29 8.84 -13.45
N ARG A 52 0.12 8.91 -14.72
CA ARG A 52 0.60 10.14 -15.35
C ARG A 52 -0.56 11.10 -15.62
N LYS A 53 -0.22 12.26 -16.16
CA LYS A 53 -1.20 13.26 -16.57
C LYS A 53 -2.00 12.78 -17.79
N TRP A 54 -3.19 13.36 -17.96
CA TRP A 54 -4.12 12.98 -19.02
C TRP A 54 -3.56 13.19 -20.44
N ASP A 55 -2.80 14.27 -20.66
CA ASP A 55 -2.13 14.56 -21.92
C ASP A 55 -1.19 13.43 -22.36
N ALA A 56 -0.34 12.94 -21.44
CA ALA A 56 0.57 11.83 -21.70
C ALA A 56 -0.17 10.52 -21.98
N TYR A 57 -1.27 10.24 -21.27
CA TYR A 57 -2.10 9.06 -21.51
C TYR A 57 -2.73 9.09 -22.90
N VAL A 58 -3.28 10.23 -23.32
CA VAL A 58 -3.89 10.40 -24.65
C VAL A 58 -2.86 10.26 -25.77
N GLU A 59 -1.65 10.80 -25.57
CA GLU A 59 -0.55 10.65 -26.53
C GLU A 59 -0.18 9.18 -26.73
N GLN A 60 0.03 8.44 -25.63
CA GLN A 60 0.36 7.01 -25.66
C GLN A 60 0.19 6.35 -24.29
N HIS A 61 -0.37 5.15 -24.29
CA HIS A 61 -0.53 4.34 -23.08
C HIS A 61 -0.48 2.85 -23.42
N ILE A 62 -0.25 2.01 -22.40
CA ILE A 62 -0.33 0.56 -22.54
C ILE A 62 -1.77 0.18 -22.91
N LYS A 63 -1.95 -0.63 -23.96
CA LYS A 63 -3.27 -1.07 -24.42
C LYS A 63 -4.06 -1.72 -23.27
N GLY A 64 -5.27 -1.22 -23.02
CA GLY A 64 -6.14 -1.71 -21.94
C GLY A 64 -5.90 -1.04 -20.58
N ALA A 65 -4.91 -0.15 -20.47
CA ALA A 65 -4.74 0.67 -19.28
C ALA A 65 -5.83 1.75 -19.18
N ARG A 66 -6.24 2.07 -17.95
CA ARG A 66 -7.09 3.23 -17.66
C ARG A 66 -6.29 4.38 -17.07
N SER A 67 -6.71 5.61 -17.35
CA SER A 67 -6.12 6.80 -16.73
C SER A 67 -6.66 7.03 -15.31
N MET A 68 -5.75 7.17 -14.35
CA MET A 68 -6.04 7.61 -12.99
C MET A 68 -4.84 8.43 -12.50
N PRO A 69 -4.77 9.73 -12.84
CA PRO A 69 -3.67 10.58 -12.42
C PRO A 69 -3.39 10.46 -10.93
N LEU A 70 -2.12 10.44 -10.52
CA LEU A 70 -1.70 10.08 -9.15
C LEU A 70 -2.52 10.76 -8.04
N ARG A 71 -2.89 12.05 -8.23
CA ARG A 71 -3.68 12.82 -7.26
C ARG A 71 -5.11 12.33 -7.07
N ALA A 72 -5.68 11.67 -8.07
CA ALA A 72 -7.02 11.11 -8.04
C ALA A 72 -7.05 9.69 -7.44
N VAL A 73 -5.89 9.03 -7.29
CA VAL A 73 -5.81 7.64 -6.81
C VAL A 73 -6.44 7.47 -5.42
N PRO A 74 -6.22 8.34 -4.41
CA PRO A 74 -6.83 8.14 -3.09
C PRO A 74 -8.37 8.18 -3.13
N GLU A 75 -8.94 9.10 -3.90
CA GLU A 75 -10.40 9.26 -4.06
C GLU A 75 -11.00 8.09 -4.85
N ARG A 76 -10.28 7.64 -5.89
CA ARG A 76 -10.72 6.60 -6.82
C ARG A 76 -10.22 5.19 -6.46
N ALA A 77 -9.55 5.03 -5.32
CA ALA A 77 -9.08 3.74 -4.82
C ALA A 77 -10.17 2.65 -4.77
N PRO A 78 -11.46 2.97 -4.49
CA PRO A 78 -12.54 1.98 -4.57
C PRO A 78 -12.77 1.36 -5.95
N GLU A 79 -12.33 2.02 -7.03
CA GLU A 79 -12.43 1.49 -8.41
C GLU A 79 -11.37 0.44 -8.73
N ILE A 80 -10.29 0.36 -7.92
CA ILE A 80 -9.14 -0.53 -8.17
C ILE A 80 -9.49 -1.94 -7.74
N THR A 81 -9.18 -2.93 -8.58
CA THR A 81 -9.40 -4.34 -8.22
C THR A 81 -8.60 -4.73 -6.98
N LYS A 82 -9.21 -5.51 -6.09
CA LYS A 82 -8.58 -6.00 -4.85
C LYS A 82 -8.14 -7.45 -4.92
N THR A 83 -8.46 -8.15 -6.01
CA THR A 83 -8.30 -9.60 -6.14
C THR A 83 -7.38 -10.01 -7.29
N GLY A 84 -7.01 -9.09 -8.18
CA GLY A 84 -6.17 -9.33 -9.35
C GLY A 84 -4.81 -8.63 -9.28
N LEU A 85 -3.99 -8.86 -10.31
CA LEU A 85 -2.74 -8.12 -10.49
C LEU A 85 -3.06 -6.66 -10.78
N VAL A 86 -2.56 -5.74 -9.97
CA VAL A 86 -2.64 -4.29 -10.19
C VAL A 86 -1.26 -3.77 -10.52
N VAL A 87 -1.14 -3.00 -11.59
CA VAL A 87 0.13 -2.38 -12.00
C VAL A 87 -0.07 -0.89 -12.21
N PHE A 88 0.67 -0.10 -11.44
CA PHE A 88 0.78 1.34 -11.64
C PHE A 88 2.02 1.65 -12.48
N TYR A 89 1.92 2.64 -13.37
CA TYR A 89 3.05 3.16 -14.14
C TYR A 89 2.88 4.64 -14.48
#